data_AF-A0A3C0GF39-F1
#
_entry.id   AF-A0A3C0GF39-F1
#
_cell.length_a   1.000
_cell.length_b   1.000
_cell.length_c   1.000
_cell.angle_alpha   90.00
_cell.angle_beta   90.00
_cell.angle_gamma   90.00
#
_symmetry.space_group_name_H-M   'P 1'
#
loop_
_entity.id
_entity.type
_entity.pdbx_description
1 polymer ?
#
loop_
_entity_poly.entity_id
_entity_poly.type
_entity_poly.pdbx_seq_one_letter_code
_entity_poly.pdbx_strand_id
1 'polypeptide(L)'
;MTQIVGFAGKKQSGKNTACNYILALKLAELGVCKKSRLSSKGVVEVTDIFGETLDDKEWFEFSNENLNISKLFEDHLGNYIRIYGLADTLKDLCIDVLGLTYDQVYGTDKDKNSKTNIEWSSFDKSKKGYMTSREVLQYVGTDFFRKLDPNVWINSLLRKIKIDKPEVALICDVRFKNEIIELQKQGAYIVGLTRDPYSSGDEHPSEKEIEEGLSLCNSICDNAKVDVKLSIEMIHNTLSGLPNVIPKMEK
;
A
#
# COMPACT_ATOMS: atom_id res chain seq x y z
N MET A 1 -13.52 13.49 -11.04
CA MET A 1 -13.03 12.14 -11.41
C MET A 1 -11.88 11.84 -10.46
N THR A 2 -11.84 10.66 -9.85
CA THR A 2 -10.77 10.29 -8.89
C THR A 2 -9.43 10.15 -9.60
N GLN A 3 -8.40 10.80 -9.09
CA GLN A 3 -7.01 10.64 -9.55
C GLN A 3 -6.41 9.40 -8.89
N ILE A 4 -6.15 8.35 -9.67
CA ILE A 4 -5.57 7.10 -9.17
C ILE A 4 -4.06 7.15 -9.39
N VAL A 5 -3.28 6.87 -8.34
CA VAL A 5 -1.81 6.75 -8.40
C VAL A 5 -1.40 5.43 -7.80
N GLY A 6 -0.67 4.62 -8.55
CA GLY A 6 -0.15 3.33 -8.10
C GLY A 6 1.36 3.30 -8.05
N PHE A 7 1.92 2.60 -7.07
CA PHE A 7 3.35 2.34 -6.98
C PHE A 7 3.65 0.86 -7.21
N ALA A 8 4.47 0.60 -8.22
CA ALA A 8 4.90 -0.73 -8.64
C ALA A 8 6.37 -0.96 -8.24
N GLY A 9 6.72 -2.18 -7.87
CA GLY A 9 8.10 -2.58 -7.62
C GLY A 9 8.22 -3.72 -6.62
N LYS A 10 9.45 -4.20 -6.42
CA LYS A 10 9.76 -5.35 -5.57
C LYS A 10 9.52 -5.09 -4.08
N LYS A 11 9.53 -6.15 -3.26
CA LYS A 11 9.43 -6.03 -1.80
C LYS A 11 10.45 -5.01 -1.27
N GLN A 12 10.00 -4.11 -0.40
CA GLN A 12 10.81 -3.01 0.16
C GLN A 12 11.43 -2.01 -0.86
N SER A 13 10.87 -1.91 -2.07
CA SER A 13 11.30 -0.89 -3.05
C SER A 13 10.96 0.57 -2.67
N GLY A 14 10.20 0.78 -1.58
CA GLY A 14 9.78 2.11 -1.12
C GLY A 14 8.33 2.50 -1.44
N LYS A 15 7.49 1.58 -1.92
CA LYS A 15 6.09 1.87 -2.31
C LYS A 15 5.26 2.49 -1.17
N ASN A 16 5.29 1.89 0.03
CA ASN A 16 4.58 2.44 1.18
C ASN A 16 5.11 3.82 1.58
N THR A 17 6.43 4.02 1.51
CA THR A 17 7.05 5.32 1.77
C THR A 17 6.58 6.38 0.77
N ALA A 18 6.42 6.01 -0.50
CA ALA A 18 5.90 6.90 -1.54
C ALA A 18 4.44 7.30 -1.28
N CYS A 19 3.59 6.35 -0.89
CA CYS A 19 2.22 6.65 -0.47
C CYS A 19 2.17 7.54 0.77
N ASN A 20 2.97 7.21 1.79
CA ASN A 20 3.05 7.96 3.04
C ASN A 20 3.54 9.40 2.80
N TYR A 21 4.43 9.60 1.83
CA TYR A 21 4.88 10.94 1.45
C TYR A 21 3.71 11.80 0.95
N ILE A 22 2.88 11.26 0.05
CA ILE A 22 1.71 11.98 -0.47
C ILE A 22 0.69 12.19 0.65
N LEU A 23 0.48 11.20 1.52
CA LEU A 23 -0.40 11.35 2.69
C LEU A 23 0.08 12.51 3.59
N ALA A 24 1.37 12.56 3.94
CA ALA A 24 1.93 13.65 4.74
C ALA A 24 1.63 15.02 4.10
N LEU A 25 1.90 15.18 2.80
CA LEU A 25 1.58 16.41 2.08
C LEU A 25 0.10 16.78 2.16
N LYS A 26 -0.81 15.79 2.02
CA LYS A 26 -2.26 16.00 2.12
C LYS A 26 -2.72 16.37 3.54
N LEU A 27 -2.12 15.79 4.57
CA LEU A 27 -2.44 16.16 5.95
C LEU A 27 -2.16 17.65 6.22
N ALA A 28 -1.02 18.15 5.72
CA ALA A 28 -0.67 19.56 5.83
C ALA A 28 -1.55 20.46 4.94
N GLU A 29 -1.79 20.09 3.68
CA GLU A 29 -2.64 20.85 2.75
C GLU A 29 -4.07 21.03 3.27
N LEU A 30 -4.65 19.97 3.85
CA LEU A 30 -6.01 19.98 4.37
C LEU A 30 -6.14 20.62 5.76
N GLY A 31 -5.02 21.11 6.33
CA GLY A 31 -5.01 21.69 7.67
C GLY A 31 -5.28 20.69 8.79
N VAL A 32 -5.14 19.38 8.53
CA VAL A 32 -5.27 18.34 9.56
C VAL A 32 -4.13 18.42 10.56
N CYS A 33 -2.94 18.80 10.11
CA CYS A 33 -1.80 19.11 10.96
C CYS A 33 -1.10 20.38 10.48
N LYS A 34 -0.40 21.09 11.39
CA LYS A 34 0.41 22.25 10.99
C LYS A 34 1.65 21.84 10.19
N LYS A 35 2.29 20.73 10.59
CA LYS A 35 3.46 20.18 9.91
C LYS A 35 3.40 18.66 9.93
N SER A 36 3.85 18.09 8.82
CA SER A 36 4.02 16.66 8.62
C SER A 36 5.41 16.38 8.07
N ARG A 37 5.96 15.20 8.34
CA ARG A 37 7.17 14.70 7.69
C ARG A 37 7.14 13.18 7.56
N LEU A 38 8.14 12.64 6.87
CA LEU A 38 8.48 11.23 6.97
C LEU A 38 9.63 11.03 7.94
N SER A 39 9.51 10.06 8.83
CA SER A 39 10.61 9.58 9.66
C SER A 39 11.68 8.89 8.81
N SER A 40 12.83 8.59 9.41
CA SER A 40 13.90 7.83 8.73
C SER A 40 13.46 6.43 8.27
N LYS A 41 12.37 5.89 8.84
CA LYS A 41 11.74 4.62 8.46
C LYS A 41 10.66 4.79 7.39
N GLY A 42 10.38 6.02 6.93
CA GLY A 42 9.36 6.31 5.94
C GLY A 42 7.92 6.26 6.46
N VAL A 43 7.74 6.48 7.77
CA VAL A 43 6.42 6.58 8.41
C VAL A 43 6.03 8.05 8.55
N VAL A 44 4.74 8.35 8.45
CA VAL A 44 4.22 9.72 8.62
C VAL A 44 4.30 10.14 10.09
N GLU A 45 4.93 11.27 10.34
CA GLU A 45 4.94 11.96 11.64
C GLU A 45 4.28 13.33 11.47
N VAL A 46 3.51 13.73 12.48
CA VAL A 46 2.83 15.03 12.55
C VAL A 46 3.16 15.74 13.85
N THR A 47 3.02 17.07 13.86
CA THR A 47 3.18 17.89 15.08
C THR A 47 1.92 17.96 15.92
N ASP A 48 0.75 17.83 15.29
CA ASP A 48 -0.56 18.01 15.90
C ASP A 48 -1.64 17.40 15.01
N ILE A 49 -2.83 17.19 15.57
CA ILE A 49 -4.07 16.93 14.83
C ILE A 49 -5.06 18.02 15.21
N PHE A 50 -5.43 18.87 14.26
CA PHE A 50 -6.31 20.04 14.46
C PHE A 50 -5.88 20.95 15.62
N GLY A 51 -4.56 21.12 15.80
CA GLY A 51 -3.98 21.91 16.88
C GLY A 51 -3.72 21.17 18.19
N GLU A 52 -4.22 19.94 18.34
CA GLU A 52 -3.98 19.10 19.52
C GLU A 52 -2.67 18.30 19.39
N THR A 53 -1.79 18.43 20.39
CA THR A 53 -0.49 17.74 20.46
C THR A 53 -0.57 16.51 21.37
N LEU A 54 0.29 15.51 21.14
CA LEU A 54 0.34 14.29 21.96
C LEU A 54 1.46 14.37 23.01
N ASP A 55 1.11 14.30 24.30
CA ASP A 55 2.05 14.12 25.44
C ASP A 55 3.29 15.04 25.41
N ASP A 56 3.14 16.32 25.08
CA ASP A 56 4.25 17.29 24.90
C ASP A 56 5.33 16.88 23.87
N LYS A 57 5.05 15.88 23.02
CA LYS A 57 5.93 15.48 21.93
C LYS A 57 5.82 16.49 20.80
N GLU A 58 6.97 16.96 20.32
CA GLU A 58 7.04 17.82 19.13
C GLU A 58 6.57 17.07 17.87
N TRP A 59 6.85 15.77 17.78
CA TRP A 59 6.48 14.91 16.66
C TRP A 59 5.96 13.57 17.18
N PHE A 60 4.87 13.08 16.59
CA PHE A 60 4.35 11.74 16.87
C PHE A 60 3.85 11.06 15.59
N GLU A 61 3.82 9.73 15.63
CA GLU A 61 3.47 8.91 14.47
C GLU A 61 1.97 9.00 14.16
N PHE A 62 1.63 9.20 12.89
CA PHE A 62 0.26 9.14 12.39
C PHE A 62 -0.17 7.67 12.24
N SER A 63 -0.49 7.03 13.36
CA SER A 63 -0.83 5.61 13.45
C SER A 63 -1.95 5.34 14.45
N ASN A 64 -2.53 4.14 14.39
CA ASN A 64 -3.59 3.71 15.32
C ASN A 64 -3.12 3.56 16.77
N GLU A 65 -1.81 3.57 17.04
CA GLU A 65 -1.27 3.57 18.40
C GLU A 65 -1.48 4.92 19.09
N ASN A 66 -1.44 6.01 18.31
CA ASN A 66 -1.53 7.38 18.82
C ASN A 66 -2.88 8.05 18.52
N LEU A 67 -3.59 7.61 17.48
CA LEU A 67 -4.75 8.28 16.92
C LEU A 67 -5.86 7.29 16.55
N ASN A 68 -7.10 7.78 16.44
CA ASN A 68 -8.17 7.04 15.77
C ASN A 68 -8.13 7.34 14.26
N ILE A 69 -7.28 6.62 13.53
CA ILE A 69 -7.06 6.86 12.08
C ILE A 69 -8.34 6.61 11.29
N SER A 70 -9.08 5.55 11.61
CA SER A 70 -10.34 5.23 10.92
C SER A 70 -11.33 6.39 10.99
N LYS A 71 -11.49 7.00 12.17
CA LYS A 71 -12.37 8.16 12.34
C LYS A 71 -11.85 9.40 11.60
N LEU A 72 -10.54 9.64 11.56
CA LEU A 72 -9.96 10.74 10.78
C LEU A 72 -10.23 10.58 9.27
N PHE A 73 -10.17 9.35 8.76
CA PHE A 73 -10.53 9.07 7.36
C PHE A 73 -12.03 9.17 7.11
N GLU A 74 -12.87 8.76 8.05
CA GLU A 74 -14.32 8.90 7.94
C GLU A 74 -14.74 10.38 7.92
N ASP A 75 -14.23 11.18 8.86
CA ASP A 75 -14.72 12.53 9.11
C ASP A 75 -14.02 13.60 8.24
N HIS A 76 -12.73 13.41 7.90
CA HIS A 76 -11.91 14.51 7.38
C HIS A 76 -11.07 14.19 6.14
N LEU A 77 -10.55 12.96 5.98
CA LEU A 77 -9.59 12.66 4.91
C LEU A 77 -10.18 11.89 3.75
N GLY A 78 -11.17 11.02 3.99
CA GLY A 78 -11.57 9.97 3.04
C GLY A 78 -12.17 10.46 1.73
N ASN A 79 -12.72 11.68 1.69
CA ASN A 79 -13.18 12.30 0.44
C ASN A 79 -12.02 12.87 -0.39
N TYR A 80 -10.88 13.17 0.23
CA TYR A 80 -9.72 13.78 -0.43
C TYR A 80 -8.66 12.75 -0.79
N ILE A 81 -8.28 11.90 0.16
CA ILE A 81 -7.22 10.90 -0.03
C ILE A 81 -7.58 9.60 0.65
N ARG A 82 -7.36 8.49 -0.05
CA ARG A 82 -7.43 7.12 0.50
C ARG A 82 -6.26 6.29 0.02
N ILE A 83 -5.77 5.43 0.89
CA ILE A 83 -4.75 4.44 0.60
C ILE A 83 -5.41 3.07 0.51
N TYR A 84 -5.13 2.34 -0.57
CA TYR A 84 -5.68 1.02 -0.84
C TYR A 84 -4.54 0.01 -1.00
N GLY A 85 -4.74 -1.18 -0.44
CA GLY A 85 -4.02 -2.39 -0.80
C GLY A 85 -4.87 -3.27 -1.71
N LEU A 86 -4.27 -3.79 -2.78
CA LEU A 86 -4.91 -4.78 -3.67
C LEU A 86 -5.42 -6.00 -2.90
N ALA A 87 -4.66 -6.42 -1.89
CA ALA A 87 -4.98 -7.58 -1.07
C ALA A 87 -5.93 -7.27 0.11
N ASP A 88 -6.41 -6.04 0.32
CA ASP A 88 -7.17 -5.74 1.54
C ASP A 88 -8.48 -6.53 1.62
N THR A 89 -9.18 -6.70 0.48
CA THR A 89 -10.40 -7.54 0.46
C THR A 89 -10.10 -9.00 0.82
N LEU A 90 -8.94 -9.52 0.38
CA LEU A 90 -8.49 -10.87 0.74
C LEU A 90 -8.22 -10.97 2.25
N LYS A 91 -7.54 -9.96 2.81
CA LYS A 91 -7.22 -9.90 4.24
C LYS A 91 -8.48 -9.88 5.08
N ASP A 92 -9.44 -9.03 4.73
CA ASP A 92 -10.75 -8.93 5.41
C ASP A 92 -11.47 -10.28 5.35
N LEU A 93 -11.55 -10.91 4.17
CA LEU A 93 -12.14 -12.24 3.98
C LEU A 93 -11.48 -13.30 4.88
N CYS A 94 -10.15 -13.32 4.93
CA CYS A 94 -9.41 -14.29 5.74
C CYS A 94 -9.61 -14.08 7.25
N ILE A 95 -9.84 -12.85 7.71
CA ILE A 95 -10.20 -12.57 9.10
C ILE A 95 -11.64 -13.02 9.35
N ASP A 96 -12.59 -12.49 8.57
CA ASP A 96 -14.02 -12.60 8.86
C ASP A 96 -14.58 -14.00 8.60
N VAL A 97 -14.05 -14.71 7.59
CA VAL A 97 -14.57 -16.01 7.15
C VAL A 97 -13.69 -17.16 7.62
N LEU A 98 -12.37 -17.01 7.57
CA LEU A 98 -11.44 -18.09 7.95
C LEU A 98 -10.98 -18.00 9.40
N GLY A 99 -11.27 -16.90 10.10
CA GLY A 99 -10.97 -16.74 11.52
C GLY A 99 -9.50 -16.44 11.83
N LEU A 100 -8.74 -15.90 10.87
CA LEU A 100 -7.38 -15.41 11.14
C LEU A 100 -7.45 -14.17 12.04
N THR A 101 -6.47 -14.00 12.92
CA THR A 101 -6.41 -12.79 13.76
C THR A 101 -5.90 -11.58 12.98
N TYR A 102 -6.21 -10.37 13.47
CA TYR A 102 -5.69 -9.14 12.88
C TYR A 102 -4.15 -9.14 12.80
N ASP A 103 -3.47 -9.53 13.89
CA ASP A 103 -2.00 -9.59 13.94
C ASP A 103 -1.43 -10.62 12.96
N GLN A 104 -2.10 -11.75 12.79
CA GLN A 104 -1.71 -12.75 11.79
C GLN A 104 -1.73 -12.20 10.36
N VAL A 105 -2.56 -11.21 10.07
CA VAL A 105 -2.74 -10.67 8.73
C VAL A 105 -1.94 -9.37 8.53
N TYR A 106 -1.95 -8.48 9.52
CA TYR A 106 -1.38 -7.14 9.43
C TYR A 106 -0.10 -6.95 10.26
N GLY A 107 0.15 -7.79 11.27
CA GLY A 107 1.23 -7.65 12.25
C GLY A 107 2.65 -7.91 11.73
N THR A 108 3.54 -8.34 12.63
CA THR A 108 4.97 -8.53 12.33
C THR A 108 5.20 -9.72 11.39
N ASP A 109 6.44 -9.87 10.88
CA ASP A 109 6.78 -11.04 10.09
C ASP A 109 6.64 -12.34 10.91
N LYS A 110 6.90 -12.29 12.22
CA LYS A 110 6.65 -13.42 13.12
C LYS A 110 5.16 -13.78 13.18
N ASP A 111 4.28 -12.79 13.30
CA ASP A 111 2.83 -13.00 13.39
C ASP A 111 2.28 -13.58 12.08
N LYS A 112 2.75 -13.05 10.94
CA LYS A 112 2.39 -13.51 9.59
C LYS A 112 2.86 -14.93 9.30
N ASN A 113 3.94 -15.38 9.92
CA ASN A 113 4.44 -16.76 9.83
C ASN A 113 3.96 -17.66 10.98
N SER A 114 3.06 -17.19 11.85
CA SER A 114 2.45 -18.03 12.87
C SER A 114 1.42 -19.01 12.28
N LYS A 115 1.23 -20.15 12.93
CA LYS A 115 0.32 -21.21 12.48
C LYS A 115 -1.15 -20.82 12.70
N THR A 116 -1.99 -21.24 11.77
CA THR A 116 -3.46 -21.11 11.82
C THR A 116 -4.09 -22.44 12.22
N ASN A 117 -5.42 -22.48 12.29
CA ASN A 117 -6.21 -23.71 12.46
C ASN A 117 -6.44 -24.47 11.13
N ILE A 118 -5.91 -23.98 10.01
CA ILE A 118 -6.13 -24.57 8.67
C ILE A 118 -5.00 -25.55 8.35
N GLU A 119 -5.33 -26.80 8.02
CA GLU A 119 -4.33 -27.82 7.64
C GLU A 119 -4.09 -27.87 6.13
N TRP A 120 -2.82 -28.00 5.75
CA TRP A 120 -2.42 -28.24 4.35
C TRP A 120 -3.09 -29.49 3.76
N SER A 121 -3.29 -30.54 4.56
CA SER A 121 -3.88 -31.82 4.17
C SER A 121 -5.29 -31.70 3.56
N SER A 122 -6.00 -30.61 3.87
CA SER A 122 -7.34 -30.31 3.32
C SER A 122 -7.30 -29.88 1.85
N PHE A 123 -6.15 -29.39 1.37
CA PHE A 123 -5.98 -28.82 0.03
C PHE A 123 -4.93 -29.55 -0.80
N ASP A 124 -3.88 -30.05 -0.15
CA ASP A 124 -2.77 -30.77 -0.76
C ASP A 124 -2.33 -31.89 0.19
N LYS A 125 -2.74 -33.12 -0.12
CA LYS A 125 -2.42 -34.32 0.68
C LYS A 125 -0.92 -34.62 0.78
N SER A 126 -0.09 -34.02 -0.09
CA SER A 126 1.37 -34.19 -0.04
C SER A 126 2.02 -33.32 1.04
N LYS A 127 1.35 -32.24 1.46
CA LYS A 127 1.81 -31.32 2.49
C LYS A 127 1.19 -31.66 3.84
N LYS A 128 1.97 -31.50 4.91
CA LYS A 128 1.56 -31.84 6.28
C LYS A 128 1.57 -30.63 7.20
N GLY A 129 0.74 -30.69 8.23
CA GLY A 129 0.66 -29.70 9.28
C GLY A 129 -0.19 -28.48 8.93
N TYR A 130 -0.29 -27.57 9.90
CA TYR A 130 -1.05 -26.34 9.77
C TYR A 130 -0.35 -25.34 8.85
N MET A 131 -1.14 -24.63 8.07
CA MET A 131 -0.70 -23.49 7.27
C MET A 131 -0.42 -22.32 8.20
N THR A 132 0.62 -21.56 7.88
CA THR A 132 0.84 -20.22 8.43
C THR A 132 -0.16 -19.23 7.82
N SER A 133 -0.38 -18.10 8.48
CA SER A 133 -1.26 -17.04 7.95
C SER A 133 -0.83 -16.59 6.53
N ARG A 134 0.48 -16.42 6.31
CA ARG A 134 1.04 -16.10 5.00
C ARG A 134 0.71 -17.15 3.95
N GLU A 135 0.84 -18.44 4.28
CA GLU A 135 0.50 -19.54 3.37
C GLU A 135 -1.01 -19.54 3.05
N VAL A 136 -1.87 -19.26 4.02
CA VAL A 136 -3.33 -19.15 3.81
C VAL A 136 -3.64 -18.02 2.83
N LEU A 137 -3.09 -16.82 3.08
CA LEU A 137 -3.29 -15.66 2.20
C LEU A 137 -2.77 -15.93 0.78
N GLN A 138 -1.60 -16.58 0.64
CA GLN A 138 -1.05 -16.93 -0.67
C GLN A 138 -1.93 -17.95 -1.40
N TYR A 139 -2.36 -19.01 -0.72
CA TYR A 139 -3.18 -20.06 -1.32
C TYR A 139 -4.55 -19.53 -1.74
N VAL A 140 -5.28 -18.87 -0.82
CA VAL A 140 -6.60 -18.31 -1.10
C VAL A 140 -6.49 -17.21 -2.16
N GLY A 141 -5.52 -16.31 -1.98
CA GLY A 141 -5.28 -15.15 -2.84
C GLY A 141 -4.92 -15.51 -4.27
N THR A 142 -3.91 -16.36 -4.43
CA THR A 142 -3.27 -16.65 -5.71
C THR A 142 -3.69 -18.01 -6.25
N ASP A 143 -3.55 -19.07 -5.45
CA ASP A 143 -3.77 -20.43 -5.95
C ASP A 143 -5.23 -20.78 -6.16
N PHE A 144 -6.15 -20.03 -5.54
CA PHE A 144 -7.59 -20.18 -5.70
C PHE A 144 -8.22 -19.02 -6.49
N PHE A 145 -8.33 -17.83 -5.90
CA PHE A 145 -9.11 -16.74 -6.52
C PHE A 145 -8.52 -16.24 -7.83
N ARG A 146 -7.20 -16.09 -7.96
CA ARG A 146 -6.58 -15.68 -9.24
C ARG A 146 -6.70 -16.73 -10.34
N LYS A 147 -6.90 -18.01 -10.01
CA LYS A 147 -7.23 -19.04 -11.02
C LYS A 147 -8.65 -18.91 -11.53
N LEU A 148 -9.58 -18.40 -10.71
CA LEU A 148 -10.95 -18.11 -11.13
C LEU A 148 -11.02 -16.84 -11.98
N ASP A 149 -10.36 -15.78 -11.53
CA ASP A 149 -10.23 -14.52 -12.26
C ASP A 149 -8.88 -13.87 -11.90
N PRO A 150 -7.93 -13.77 -12.86
CA PRO A 150 -6.63 -13.13 -12.63
C PRO A 150 -6.74 -11.68 -12.15
N ASN A 151 -7.85 -11.01 -12.46
CA ASN A 151 -8.11 -9.60 -12.14
C ASN A 151 -8.98 -9.42 -10.89
N VAL A 152 -9.33 -10.48 -10.15
CA VAL A 152 -10.28 -10.47 -9.03
C VAL A 152 -9.99 -9.37 -7.99
N TRP A 153 -8.72 -9.20 -7.62
CA TRP A 153 -8.30 -8.22 -6.60
C TRP A 153 -8.34 -6.78 -7.12
N ILE A 154 -7.93 -6.55 -8.37
CA ILE A 154 -8.03 -5.25 -9.02
C ILE A 154 -9.50 -4.85 -9.18
N ASN A 155 -10.34 -5.78 -9.63
CA ASN A 155 -11.77 -5.59 -9.78
C ASN A 155 -12.42 -5.23 -8.43
N SER A 156 -12.00 -5.86 -7.33
CA SER A 156 -12.45 -5.50 -5.99
C SER A 156 -12.03 -4.09 -5.58
N LEU A 157 -10.74 -3.75 -5.76
CA LEU A 157 -10.19 -2.44 -5.45
C LEU A 157 -10.89 -1.32 -6.26
N LEU A 158 -11.10 -1.53 -7.57
CA LEU A 158 -11.77 -0.55 -8.44
C LEU A 158 -13.23 -0.32 -8.02
N ARG A 159 -13.95 -1.36 -7.58
CA ARG A 159 -15.29 -1.20 -7.00
C ARG A 159 -15.25 -0.36 -5.73
N LYS A 160 -14.29 -0.60 -4.83
CA LYS A 160 -14.10 0.21 -3.61
C LYS A 160 -13.83 1.68 -3.95
N ILE A 161 -12.87 1.97 -4.84
CA ILE A 161 -12.57 3.34 -5.29
C ILE A 161 -13.81 4.03 -5.89
N LYS A 162 -14.62 3.30 -6.68
CA LYS A 162 -15.85 3.85 -7.28
C LYS A 162 -16.93 4.19 -6.24
N ILE A 163 -16.97 3.47 -5.12
CA ILE A 163 -17.88 3.73 -4.00
C ILE A 163 -17.37 4.93 -3.19
N ASP A 164 -16.11 4.85 -2.77
CA ASP A 164 -15.47 5.84 -1.88
C ASP A 164 -15.28 7.20 -2.55
N LYS A 165 -15.03 7.21 -3.88
CA LYS A 165 -14.83 8.41 -4.73
C LYS A 165 -13.90 9.47 -4.13
N PRO A 166 -12.70 9.10 -3.60
CA PRO A 166 -11.78 10.11 -3.11
C PRO A 166 -11.29 11.00 -4.27
N GLU A 167 -10.79 12.20 -3.98
CA GLU A 167 -10.07 12.99 -4.98
C GLU A 167 -8.81 12.27 -5.45
N VAL A 168 -8.07 11.65 -4.52
CA VAL A 168 -6.85 10.88 -4.77
C VAL A 168 -6.96 9.48 -4.18
N ALA A 169 -6.77 8.45 -5.01
CA ALA A 169 -6.65 7.06 -4.58
C ALA A 169 -5.20 6.58 -4.76
N LEU A 170 -4.54 6.25 -3.66
CA LEU A 170 -3.17 5.73 -3.65
C LEU A 170 -3.18 4.20 -3.54
N ILE A 171 -2.40 3.53 -4.37
CA ILE A 171 -2.27 2.06 -4.37
C ILE A 171 -0.81 1.71 -4.11
N CYS A 172 -0.52 1.09 -2.96
CA CYS A 172 0.86 0.97 -2.46
C CYS A 172 1.50 -0.39 -2.72
N ASP A 173 0.79 -1.31 -3.37
CA ASP A 173 1.22 -2.70 -3.49
C ASP A 173 0.93 -3.31 -4.85
N VAL A 174 1.14 -2.55 -5.94
CA VAL A 174 1.09 -3.09 -7.31
C VAL A 174 2.28 -4.04 -7.53
N ARG A 175 1.98 -5.30 -7.90
CA ARG A 175 2.94 -6.41 -7.95
C ARG A 175 2.86 -7.27 -9.20
N PHE A 176 1.81 -7.13 -10.01
CA PHE A 176 1.62 -7.96 -11.20
C PHE A 176 1.39 -7.09 -12.45
N LYS A 177 1.76 -7.62 -13.63
CA LYS A 177 1.63 -6.89 -14.90
C LYS A 177 0.18 -6.56 -15.22
N ASN A 178 -0.71 -7.53 -14.96
CA ASN A 178 -2.13 -7.33 -15.18
C ASN A 178 -2.69 -6.19 -14.31
N GLU A 179 -2.17 -6.01 -13.08
CA GLU A 179 -2.56 -4.90 -12.21
C GLU A 179 -2.18 -3.55 -12.79
N ILE A 180 -0.95 -3.42 -13.31
CA ILE A 180 -0.49 -2.19 -13.98
C ILE A 180 -1.41 -1.86 -15.15
N ILE A 181 -1.64 -2.84 -16.04
CA ILE A 181 -2.43 -2.66 -17.25
C ILE A 181 -3.89 -2.31 -16.94
N GLU A 182 -4.53 -3.04 -16.03
CA GLU A 182 -5.93 -2.79 -15.68
C GLU A 182 -6.13 -1.45 -14.96
N LEU A 183 -5.20 -1.04 -14.09
CA LEU A 183 -5.24 0.28 -13.47
C LEU A 183 -5.06 1.40 -14.51
N GLN A 184 -4.12 1.25 -15.44
CA GLN A 184 -3.91 2.22 -16.52
C GLN A 184 -5.14 2.39 -17.43
N LYS A 185 -5.89 1.30 -17.70
CA LYS A 185 -7.17 1.38 -18.42
C LYS A 185 -8.22 2.25 -17.70
N GLN A 186 -8.11 2.41 -16.38
CA GLN A 186 -8.95 3.31 -15.58
C GLN A 186 -8.37 4.73 -15.45
N GLY A 187 -7.32 5.05 -16.20
CA GLY A 187 -6.64 6.36 -16.15
C GLY A 187 -5.69 6.52 -14.96
N ALA A 188 -5.30 5.42 -14.29
CA ALA A 188 -4.32 5.49 -13.22
C ALA A 188 -2.93 5.85 -13.75
N TYR A 189 -2.19 6.62 -12.95
CA TYR A 189 -0.77 6.89 -13.18
C TYR A 189 0.08 5.97 -12.31
N ILE A 190 0.84 5.06 -12.94
CA ILE A 190 1.65 4.06 -12.24
C ILE A 190 3.12 4.47 -12.27
N VAL A 191 3.73 4.57 -11.09
CA VAL A 191 5.16 4.84 -10.91
C VAL A 191 5.88 3.56 -10.53
N GLY A 192 6.87 3.16 -11.34
CA GLY A 192 7.76 2.05 -11.04
C GLY A 192 8.94 2.47 -10.16
N LEU A 193 9.25 1.68 -9.13
CA LEU A 193 10.40 1.84 -8.24
C LEU A 193 11.39 0.69 -8.44
N THR A 194 12.66 1.00 -8.70
CA THR A 194 13.69 0.02 -9.08
C THR A 194 14.45 -0.59 -7.91
N ARG A 195 14.35 -0.02 -6.71
CA ARG A 195 15.08 -0.52 -5.53
C ARG A 195 14.71 -1.97 -5.23
N ASP A 196 15.75 -2.81 -5.17
CA ASP A 196 15.65 -4.23 -4.86
C ASP A 196 16.66 -4.58 -3.74
N PRO A 197 16.27 -4.45 -2.47
CA PRO A 197 17.15 -4.77 -1.35
C PRO A 197 17.34 -6.28 -1.15
N TYR A 198 16.59 -7.12 -1.87
CA TYR A 198 16.60 -8.58 -1.73
C TYR A 198 17.04 -9.28 -3.02
N SER A 199 17.92 -8.64 -3.80
CA SER A 199 18.44 -9.08 -5.11
C SER A 199 18.96 -10.51 -5.19
N SER A 200 19.11 -11.19 -4.04
CA SER A 200 19.53 -12.57 -3.89
C SER A 200 18.56 -13.35 -2.99
N GLY A 201 17.45 -13.88 -3.53
CA GLY A 201 16.75 -15.01 -2.91
C GLY A 201 15.22 -15.01 -2.87
N ASP A 202 14.51 -13.99 -3.34
CA ASP A 202 13.04 -14.03 -3.38
C ASP A 202 12.55 -14.60 -4.73
N GLU A 203 12.25 -15.89 -4.77
CA GLU A 203 11.75 -16.59 -5.96
C GLU A 203 10.23 -16.46 -6.16
N HIS A 204 9.53 -15.70 -5.31
CA HIS A 204 8.07 -15.60 -5.39
C HIS A 204 7.65 -15.06 -6.78
N PRO A 205 6.65 -15.65 -7.45
CA PRO A 205 6.26 -15.28 -8.82
C PRO A 205 6.00 -13.79 -9.03
N SER A 206 5.47 -13.11 -7.99
CA SER A 206 5.24 -11.66 -8.03
C SER A 206 6.52 -10.82 -8.17
N GLU A 207 7.66 -11.28 -7.67
CA GLU A 207 8.92 -10.52 -7.74
C GLU A 207 9.57 -10.62 -9.14
N LYS A 208 9.37 -11.73 -9.85
CA LYS A 208 9.81 -11.87 -11.25
C LYS A 208 8.88 -11.11 -12.20
N GLU A 209 7.57 -11.23 -11.99
CA GLU A 209 6.60 -10.59 -12.87
C GLU A 209 6.64 -9.06 -12.77
N ILE A 210 6.85 -8.51 -11.56
CA ILE A 210 6.94 -7.05 -11.38
C ILE A 210 8.18 -6.47 -12.06
N GLU A 211 9.30 -7.18 -12.09
CA GLU A 211 10.53 -6.72 -12.74
C GLU A 211 10.32 -6.47 -14.24
N GLU A 212 9.70 -7.44 -14.92
CA GLU A 212 9.31 -7.28 -16.32
C GLU A 212 8.19 -6.22 -16.47
N GLY A 213 7.30 -6.11 -15.47
CA GLY A 213 6.19 -5.17 -15.44
C GLY A 213 6.59 -3.71 -15.22
N LEU A 214 7.77 -3.43 -14.64
CA LEU A 214 8.23 -2.05 -14.43
C LEU A 214 8.23 -1.27 -15.75
N SER A 215 8.67 -1.88 -16.84
CA SER A 215 8.70 -1.27 -18.18
C SER A 215 7.33 -0.78 -18.70
N LEU A 216 6.22 -1.27 -18.12
CA LEU A 216 4.85 -0.87 -18.45
C LEU A 216 4.38 0.36 -17.67
N CYS A 217 5.11 0.80 -16.64
CA CYS A 217 4.72 1.94 -15.81
C CYS A 217 4.74 3.25 -16.60
N ASN A 218 3.93 4.23 -16.18
CA ASN A 218 3.88 5.54 -16.80
C ASN A 218 5.21 6.31 -16.62
N SER A 219 5.89 6.05 -15.52
CA SER A 219 7.23 6.57 -15.23
C SER A 219 8.01 5.61 -14.35
N ILE A 220 9.34 5.75 -14.38
CA ILE A 220 10.27 5.00 -13.54
C ILE A 220 11.04 5.97 -12.67
N CYS A 221 10.99 5.75 -11.36
CA CYS A 221 11.83 6.42 -10.38
C CYS A 221 12.96 5.46 -9.98
N ASP A 222 14.14 5.65 -10.56
CA ASP A 222 15.30 4.81 -10.27
C ASP A 222 15.90 5.12 -8.89
N ASN A 223 15.35 4.48 -7.85
CA ASN A 223 15.73 4.71 -6.47
C ASN A 223 16.67 3.63 -5.89
N ALA A 224 17.28 2.81 -6.75
CA ALA A 224 18.07 1.65 -6.34
C ALA A 224 19.30 2.01 -5.50
N LYS A 225 19.95 3.15 -5.77
CA LYS A 225 21.21 3.57 -5.12
C LYS A 225 21.15 4.94 -4.46
N VAL A 226 19.95 5.44 -4.18
CA VAL A 226 19.73 6.74 -3.55
C VAL A 226 19.15 6.58 -2.15
N ASP A 227 19.38 7.56 -1.29
CA ASP A 227 18.77 7.59 0.03
C ASP A 227 17.25 7.86 -0.03
N VAL A 228 16.59 7.84 1.12
CA VAL A 228 15.14 8.06 1.21
C VAL A 228 14.77 9.48 0.77
N LYS A 229 15.59 10.49 1.09
CA LYS A 229 15.29 11.89 0.79
C LYS A 229 15.28 12.13 -0.72
N LEU A 230 16.35 11.72 -1.41
CA LEU A 230 16.44 11.87 -2.86
C LEU A 230 15.38 11.01 -3.57
N SER A 231 15.07 9.82 -3.06
CA SER A 231 13.95 9.01 -3.58
C SER A 231 12.61 9.76 -3.50
N ILE A 232 12.35 10.49 -2.41
CA ILE A 232 11.13 11.29 -2.24
C ILE A 232 11.12 12.48 -3.21
N GLU A 233 12.24 13.18 -3.39
CA GLU A 233 12.36 14.27 -4.36
C GLU A 233 12.08 13.80 -5.79
N MET A 234 12.57 12.62 -6.17
CA MET A 234 12.27 12.01 -7.47
C MET A 234 10.78 11.69 -7.62
N ILE A 235 10.14 11.13 -6.58
CA ILE A 235 8.69 10.86 -6.57
C ILE A 235 7.90 12.17 -6.69
N HIS A 236 8.28 13.21 -5.94
CA HIS A 236 7.65 14.52 -5.99
C HIS A 236 7.68 15.10 -7.41
N ASN A 237 8.86 15.14 -8.02
CA ASN A 237 9.04 15.66 -9.38
C ASN A 237 8.20 14.88 -10.39
N THR A 238 8.19 13.55 -10.27
CA THR A 238 7.40 12.65 -11.12
C THR A 238 5.90 12.95 -11.06
N LEU A 239 5.38 13.28 -9.87
CA LEU A 239 3.95 13.48 -9.64
C LEU A 239 3.51 14.94 -9.73
N SER A 240 4.44 15.90 -9.80
CA SER A 240 4.17 17.34 -9.79
C SER A 240 3.23 17.82 -10.91
N GLY A 241 3.19 17.09 -12.03
CA GLY A 241 2.29 17.37 -13.15
C GLY A 241 0.87 16.80 -12.99
N LEU A 242 0.61 15.97 -11.98
CA LEU A 242 -0.69 15.35 -11.77
C LEU A 242 -1.62 16.26 -10.95
N PRO A 243 -2.88 16.42 -11.37
CA PRO A 243 -3.83 17.25 -10.64
C PRO A 243 -4.12 16.64 -9.26
N ASN A 244 -4.21 17.51 -8.25
CA ASN A 244 -4.61 17.18 -6.88
C ASN A 244 -3.71 16.18 -6.13
N VAL A 245 -2.62 15.65 -6.71
CA VAL A 245 -1.73 14.70 -6.03
C VAL A 245 -0.73 15.42 -5.13
N ILE A 246 0.04 16.33 -5.71
CA ILE A 246 0.99 17.17 -5.00
C ILE A 246 0.33 18.53 -4.73
N PRO A 247 0.25 18.99 -3.47
CA PRO A 247 -0.29 20.30 -3.15
C PRO A 247 0.49 21.37 -3.92
N LYS A 248 -0.24 22.28 -4.58
CA LYS A 248 0.38 23.49 -5.15
C LYS A 248 0.67 24.41 -3.96
N MET A 249 1.94 24.51 -3.56
CA MET A 249 2.32 25.52 -2.59
C MET A 249 2.06 26.89 -3.25
N GLU A 250 1.05 27.61 -2.76
CA GLU A 250 0.94 29.04 -3.04
C GLU A 250 2.22 29.69 -2.47
N LYS A 251 2.93 30.41 -3.33
CA LYS A 251 4.16 31.14 -2.96
C LYS A 251 3.83 32.32 -2.07
#